data_AF-D3BJF4-F1
#
_entry.id   AF-D3BJF4-F1
#
_cell.length_a   1.000
_cell.length_b   1.000
_cell.length_c   1.000
_cell.angle_alpha   90.00
_cell.angle_beta   90.00
_cell.angle_gamma   90.00
#
_symmetry.space_group_name_H-M   'P 1'
#
loop_
_entity.id
_entity.type
_entity.pdbx_description
1 polymer ?
#
loop_
_entity_poly.entity_id
_entity_poly.type
_entity_poly.pdbx_seq_one_letter_code
_entity_poly.pdbx_strand_id
1 'polypeptide(L)'
;MIDLDVLKIFANLLITTGTVFVRSLSLAYKQAIARAESTGAKTASDFAKSESFSGTMTPIEAKKILGLDNRHAVLLDLNNPEDGGSKFIQNKVIGAKSCLEEAIKSGKEI
;
A
#
# COMPACT_ATOMS: atom_id res chain seq x y z
N MET A 1 -7.42 31.11 46.87
CA MET A 1 -8.01 29.81 47.24
C MET A 1 -8.54 29.20 45.96
N ILE A 2 -7.92 28.15 45.42
CA ILE A 2 -8.45 27.50 44.21
C ILE A 2 -9.72 26.76 44.62
N ASP A 3 -10.83 27.06 43.96
CA ASP A 3 -12.12 26.45 44.27
C ASP A 3 -12.09 24.93 44.08
N LEU A 4 -12.56 24.22 45.10
CA LEU A 4 -12.59 22.76 45.14
C LEU A 4 -13.39 22.18 43.96
N ASP A 5 -14.38 22.91 43.46
CA ASP A 5 -15.21 22.49 42.33
C ASP A 5 -14.49 22.61 40.98
N VAL A 6 -13.63 23.61 40.82
CA VAL A 6 -12.76 23.75 39.63
C VAL A 6 -11.78 22.57 39.57
N LEU A 7 -11.24 22.17 40.73
CA LEU A 7 -10.31 21.04 40.83
C LEU A 7 -10.98 19.70 40.46
N LYS A 8 -12.23 19.49 40.89
CA LYS A 8 -13.01 18.29 40.55
C LYS A 8 -13.34 18.21 39.06
N ILE A 9 -13.71 19.33 38.44
CA ILE A 9 -14.00 19.39 37.00
C ILE A 9 -12.76 19.04 36.18
N PHE A 10 -11.61 19.60 36.54
CA PHE A 10 -10.33 19.28 35.88
C PHE A 10 -9.93 17.82 36.07
N ALA A 11 -10.07 17.28 37.27
CA ALA A 11 -9.78 15.88 37.55
C ALA A 11 -10.64 14.94 36.69
N ASN A 12 -11.95 15.18 36.63
CA ASN A 12 -12.86 14.38 35.81
C ASN A 12 -12.53 14.48 34.32
N LEU A 13 -12.21 15.69 33.82
CA LEU A 13 -11.80 15.87 32.43
C LEU A 13 -10.53 15.08 32.11
N LEU A 14 -9.50 15.14 32.97
CA LEU A 14 -8.26 14.40 32.75
C LEU A 14 -8.47 12.88 32.78
N ILE A 15 -9.26 12.39 33.73
CA ILE A 15 -9.56 10.96 33.87
C ILE A 15 -10.36 10.46 32.66
N THR A 16 -11.41 11.17 32.26
CA THR A 16 -12.23 10.79 31.11
C THR A 16 -11.41 10.85 29.82
N THR A 17 -10.61 11.89 29.61
CA THR A 17 -9.78 12.02 28.40
C THR A 17 -8.68 10.95 28.34
N GLY A 18 -7.99 10.71 29.45
CA GLY A 18 -6.95 9.68 29.54
C GLY A 18 -7.50 8.27 29.34
N THR A 19 -8.67 7.96 29.92
CA THR A 19 -9.28 6.63 29.78
C THR A 19 -9.79 6.34 28.37
N VAL A 20 -10.28 7.35 27.64
CA VAL A 20 -10.66 7.20 26.23
C VAL A 20 -9.42 7.04 25.33
N PHE A 21 -8.35 7.79 25.61
CA PHE A 21 -7.09 7.74 24.85
C PHE A 21 -6.39 6.37 24.97
N VAL A 22 -6.32 5.79 26.16
CA VAL A 22 -5.73 4.45 26.35
C VAL A 22 -6.55 3.37 25.62
N ARG A 23 -7.88 3.48 25.64
CA ARG A 23 -8.75 2.53 24.93
C ARG A 23 -8.57 2.64 23.41
N SER A 24 -8.49 3.85 22.85
CA SER A 24 -8.29 4.03 21.41
C SER A 24 -6.95 3.48 20.92
N LEU A 25 -5.87 3.68 21.68
CA LEU A 25 -4.56 3.07 21.40
C LEU A 25 -4.63 1.54 21.40
N SER A 26 -5.26 0.94 22.40
CA SER A 26 -5.38 -0.52 22.47
C SER A 26 -6.23 -1.10 21.33
N LEU A 27 -7.29 -0.40 20.92
CA LEU A 27 -8.14 -0.78 19.79
C LEU A 27 -7.40 -0.63 18.47
N ALA A 28 -6.65 0.46 18.28
CA ALA A 28 -5.84 0.68 17.09
C ALA A 28 -4.70 -0.35 16.98
N TYR A 29 -4.06 -0.71 18.10
CA TYR A 29 -3.04 -1.77 18.12
C TYR A 29 -3.63 -3.13 17.76
N LYS A 30 -4.76 -3.51 18.38
CA LYS A 30 -5.50 -4.72 18.01
C LYS A 30 -5.97 -4.70 16.56
N GLN A 31 -6.40 -3.53 16.07
CA GLN A 31 -6.84 -3.36 14.69
C GLN A 31 -5.66 -3.45 13.72
N ALA A 32 -4.48 -2.93 14.06
CA ALA A 32 -3.26 -3.06 13.27
C ALA A 32 -2.80 -4.51 13.20
N ILE A 33 -2.83 -5.25 14.32
CA ILE A 33 -2.53 -6.68 14.35
C ILE A 33 -3.57 -7.46 13.53
N ALA A 34 -4.86 -7.26 13.76
CA ALA A 34 -5.91 -7.94 12.99
C ALA A 34 -5.86 -7.61 11.49
N ARG A 35 -5.48 -6.38 11.13
CA ARG A 35 -5.20 -5.99 9.75
C ARG A 35 -3.96 -6.70 9.23
N ALA A 36 -2.86 -6.81 9.97
CA ALA A 36 -1.68 -7.56 9.56
C ALA A 36 -1.95 -9.06 9.38
N GLU A 37 -2.65 -9.69 10.33
CA GLU A 37 -3.06 -11.10 10.28
C GLU A 37 -4.01 -11.38 9.10
N SER A 38 -5.01 -10.52 8.90
CA SER A 38 -5.91 -10.65 7.75
C SER A 38 -5.25 -10.24 6.43
N THR A 39 -4.19 -9.42 6.44
CA THR A 39 -3.41 -9.12 5.23
C THR A 39 -2.54 -10.33 4.87
N GLY A 40 -1.93 -11.04 5.82
CA GLY A 40 -1.17 -12.27 5.54
C GLY A 40 -2.04 -13.38 4.91
N ALA A 41 -3.25 -13.60 5.43
CA ALA A 41 -4.17 -14.62 4.90
C ALA A 41 -4.90 -14.19 3.62
N LYS A 42 -5.21 -12.89 3.45
CA LYS A 42 -5.79 -12.36 2.20
C LYS A 42 -4.77 -12.19 1.09
N THR A 43 -3.48 -12.02 1.40
CA THR A 43 -2.43 -11.94 0.38
C THR A 43 -2.30 -13.26 -0.37
N ALA A 44 -2.48 -14.43 0.27
CA ALA A 44 -2.45 -15.71 -0.44
C ALA A 44 -3.63 -15.88 -1.41
N SER A 45 -4.85 -15.48 -1.01
CA SER A 45 -6.03 -15.56 -1.87
C SER A 45 -6.12 -14.43 -2.91
N ASP A 46 -5.63 -13.23 -2.58
CA ASP A 46 -5.60 -12.08 -3.50
C ASP A 46 -4.39 -12.13 -4.43
N PHE A 47 -3.26 -12.78 -4.07
CA PHE A 47 -2.22 -13.12 -5.04
C PHE A 47 -2.70 -14.20 -6.01
N ALA A 48 -3.40 -15.24 -5.53
CA ALA A 48 -4.01 -16.24 -6.40
C ALA A 48 -5.13 -15.66 -7.27
N LYS A 49 -5.78 -14.57 -6.85
CA LYS A 49 -6.75 -13.81 -7.65
C LYS A 49 -6.12 -12.68 -8.48
N SER A 50 -4.86 -12.31 -8.22
CA SER A 50 -4.10 -11.32 -8.99
C SER A 50 -3.58 -11.84 -10.33
N GLU A 51 -3.76 -13.14 -10.62
CA GLU A 51 -3.67 -13.68 -11.99
C GLU A 51 -4.71 -13.06 -12.94
N SER A 52 -5.64 -12.24 -12.44
CA SER A 52 -6.47 -11.40 -13.29
C SER A 52 -6.53 -9.97 -12.75
N PHE A 53 -5.41 -9.25 -12.80
CA PHE A 53 -5.43 -7.79 -12.82
C PHE A 53 -6.11 -7.37 -14.14
N SER A 54 -7.45 -7.32 -14.12
CA SER A 54 -8.36 -6.87 -15.19
C SER A 54 -8.29 -5.35 -15.40
N GLY A 55 -7.09 -4.78 -15.34
CA GLY A 55 -6.76 -3.54 -16.03
C GLY A 55 -5.75 -3.91 -17.08
N THR A 56 -6.21 -4.31 -18.28
CA THR A 56 -5.34 -4.64 -19.40
C THR A 56 -4.49 -3.41 -19.71
N MET A 57 -3.24 -3.42 -19.25
CA MET A 57 -2.32 -2.32 -19.50
C MET A 57 -2.19 -2.15 -21.01
N THR A 58 -2.34 -0.91 -21.47
CA THR A 58 -2.24 -0.61 -22.90
C THR A 58 -0.78 -0.50 -23.32
N PRO A 59 -0.41 -0.79 -24.57
CA PRO A 59 0.97 -0.60 -25.05
C PRO A 59 1.47 0.84 -24.85
N ILE A 60 0.58 1.82 -25.00
CA ILE A 60 0.85 3.25 -24.78
C ILE A 60 1.18 3.54 -23.32
N GLU A 61 0.43 2.97 -22.37
CA GLU A 61 0.71 3.07 -20.93
C GLU A 61 2.04 2.40 -20.58
N ALA A 62 2.28 1.20 -21.11
CA ALA A 62 3.51 0.47 -20.88
C ALA A 62 4.75 1.24 -21.37
N LYS A 63 4.65 1.88 -22.54
CA LYS A 63 5.70 2.77 -23.09
C LYS A 63 5.92 4.01 -22.23
N LYS A 64 4.86 4.58 -21.64
CA LYS A 64 4.99 5.69 -20.68
C LYS A 64 5.70 5.26 -19.39
N ILE A 65 5.39 4.07 -18.88
CA ILE A 65 6.01 3.53 -17.66
C ILE A 65 7.50 3.25 -17.88
N LEU A 66 7.86 2.66 -19.02
CA LEU A 66 9.25 2.26 -19.31
C LEU A 66 10.09 3.36 -19.97
N GLY A 67 9.44 4.37 -20.54
CA GLY A 67 10.08 5.43 -21.32
C GLY A 67 10.57 4.97 -22.70
N LEU A 68 11.15 5.90 -23.46
CA LEU A 68 11.66 5.64 -24.81
C LEU A 68 12.86 4.67 -24.85
N ASP A 69 13.63 4.61 -23.76
CA ASP A 69 14.87 3.81 -23.69
C ASP A 69 14.68 2.44 -23.02
N ASN A 70 13.43 2.01 -22.77
CA ASN A 70 13.10 0.76 -22.10
C ASN A 70 13.89 0.55 -20.79
N ARG A 71 13.71 1.46 -19.83
CA ARG A 71 14.51 1.56 -18.59
C ARG A 71 14.14 0.51 -17.53
N HIS A 72 13.68 -0.66 -17.96
CA HIS A 72 13.14 -1.70 -17.10
C HIS A 72 14.08 -2.09 -15.95
N ALA A 73 15.34 -2.40 -16.24
CA ALA A 73 16.31 -2.83 -15.22
C ALA A 73 16.56 -1.75 -14.15
N VAL A 74 16.69 -0.49 -14.58
CA VAL A 74 16.89 0.66 -13.68
C VAL A 74 15.65 0.89 -12.81
N LEU A 75 14.45 0.78 -13.38
CA LEU A 75 13.21 0.98 -12.63
C LEU A 75 12.95 -0.13 -11.61
N LEU A 76 13.40 -1.36 -11.86
CA LEU A 76 13.32 -2.45 -10.89
C LEU A 76 14.28 -2.26 -9.72
N ASP A 77 15.51 -1.87 -10.01
CA ASP A 77 16.55 -1.60 -9.02
C ASP A 77 16.13 -0.45 -8.09
N LEU A 78 15.66 0.66 -8.66
CA LEU A 78 15.17 1.81 -7.89
C LEU A 78 13.92 1.52 -7.04
N ASN A 79 13.14 0.50 -7.36
CA ASN A 79 11.92 0.15 -6.63
C ASN A 79 12.06 -1.16 -5.85
N ASN A 80 13.28 -1.61 -5.57
CA ASN A 80 13.53 -2.82 -4.80
C ASN A 80 12.91 -2.76 -3.39
N PRO A 81 11.98 -3.67 -3.02
CA PRO A 81 11.36 -3.69 -1.70
C PRO A 81 12.35 -3.84 -0.56
N GLU A 82 13.46 -4.55 -0.78
CA GLU A 82 14.54 -4.72 0.20
C GLU A 82 15.24 -3.39 0.52
N ASP A 83 15.25 -2.46 -0.45
CA ASP A 83 15.82 -1.11 -0.31
C ASP A 83 14.75 -0.06 0.06
N GLY A 84 13.58 -0.50 0.54
CA GLY A 84 12.45 0.37 0.90
C GLY A 84 11.55 0.80 -0.27
N GLY A 85 11.73 0.19 -1.43
CA GLY A 85 10.90 0.39 -2.61
C GLY A 85 9.52 -0.28 -2.53
N SER A 86 8.67 -0.02 -3.53
CA SER A 86 7.31 -0.55 -3.56
C SER A 86 7.19 -1.77 -4.45
N LYS A 87 6.78 -2.90 -3.86
CA LYS A 87 6.45 -4.14 -4.60
C LYS A 87 5.34 -3.92 -5.64
N PHE A 88 4.40 -3.03 -5.35
CA PHE A 88 3.35 -2.67 -6.32
C PHE A 88 3.94 -2.01 -7.57
N ILE A 89 4.90 -1.10 -7.40
CA ILE A 89 5.56 -0.41 -8.51
C ILE A 89 6.42 -1.40 -9.32
N GLN A 90 7.13 -2.33 -8.66
CA GLN A 90 7.83 -3.40 -9.38
C GLN A 90 6.89 -4.23 -10.25
N ASN A 91 5.76 -4.68 -9.71
CA ASN A 91 4.79 -5.46 -10.48
C ASN A 91 4.25 -4.68 -11.68
N LYS A 92 4.09 -3.35 -11.57
CA LYS A 92 3.71 -2.48 -12.69
C LYS A 92 4.80 -2.38 -13.76
N VAL A 93 6.07 -2.25 -13.37
CA VAL A 93 7.21 -2.20 -14.29
C VAL A 93 7.38 -3.53 -15.05
N ILE A 94 7.26 -4.66 -14.33
CA ILE A 94 7.32 -6.01 -14.93
C ILE A 94 6.17 -6.18 -15.92
N GLY A 95 4.95 -5.86 -15.50
CA GLY A 95 3.77 -5.95 -16.37
C GLY A 95 3.91 -5.08 -17.63
N ALA A 96 4.51 -3.89 -17.51
CA ALA A 96 4.69 -2.99 -18.64
C ALA A 96 5.62 -3.61 -19.69
N LYS A 97 6.69 -4.28 -19.25
CA LYS A 97 7.59 -4.99 -20.15
C LYS A 97 6.88 -6.14 -20.85
N SER A 98 6.15 -6.98 -20.12
CA SER A 98 5.39 -8.08 -20.72
C SER A 98 4.35 -7.58 -21.74
N CYS A 99 3.65 -6.49 -21.42
CA CYS A 99 2.69 -5.86 -22.34
C CYS A 99 3.34 -5.38 -23.65
N LEU A 100 4.50 -4.73 -23.58
CA LEU A 100 5.23 -4.31 -24.79
C LEU A 100 5.75 -5.51 -25.59
N GLU A 101 6.30 -6.53 -24.93
CA GLU A 101 6.77 -7.74 -25.60
C GLU A 101 5.63 -8.47 -26.34
N GLU A 102 4.45 -8.54 -25.72
CA GLU A 102 3.24 -9.07 -26.37
C GLU A 102 2.75 -8.19 -27.52
N ALA A 103 2.78 -6.86 -27.38
CA ALA A 103 2.40 -5.93 -28.45
C ALA A 103 3.33 -6.07 -29.67
N ILE A 104 4.65 -6.13 -29.44
CA ILE A 104 5.66 -6.37 -30.49
C ILE A 104 5.41 -7.72 -31.17
N LYS A 105 5.16 -8.78 -30.39
CA LYS A 105 4.94 -10.13 -30.93
C LYS A 105 3.61 -10.26 -31.71
N SER A 106 2.57 -9.52 -31.29
CA SER A 106 1.26 -9.54 -31.94
C SER A 106 1.12 -8.53 -33.09
N GLY A 107 2.12 -7.68 -33.32
CA GLY A 107 2.07 -6.63 -34.35
C GLY A 107 1.05 -5.53 -34.05
N LYS A 108 0.65 -5.36 -32.79
CA LYS A 108 -0.24 -4.28 -32.34
C LYS A 108 0.52 -2.94 -32.37
N GLU A 109 -0.20 -1.85 -32.65
CA GLU A 109 0.36 -0.50 -32.55
C GLU A 109 0.83 -0.18 -31.11
N ILE A 110 1.98 0.48 -31.00
CA ILE A 110 2.74 0.74 -29.76
C ILE A 110 3.07 2.22 -29.54
#